data_AF-A0A9X4X809-F1
#
_entry.id   AF-A0A9X4X809-F1
#
_cell.length_a   1.000
_cell.length_b   1.000
_cell.length_c   1.000
_cell.angle_alpha   90.00
_cell.angle_beta   90.00
_cell.angle_gamma   90.00
#
_symmetry.space_group_name_H-M   'P 1'
#
loop_
_entity.id
_entity.type
_entity.pdbx_description
1 polymer ?
#
loop_
_entity_poly.entity_id
_entity_poly.type
_entity_poly.pdbx_seq_one_letter_code
_entity_poly.pdbx_strand_id
1 'polypeptide(L)'
;MKQLNQYRLDCAQRQKRGLHFILASVVIWCAMTAICFSGLPILTKNLFAFICTGMLLPLSFLISKIINVDFQNKDNPLSNLGLLFSLNQLLYLLIAKWIYPTIPEKMIMVLAIIFGAHLMPFSWLYRSKVYFILSIIIPFFALIIGLNFDPAILSMSMVGVEIIFFVLLSIENRGLNSLIADYN
;
A
#
# COMPACT_ATOMS: atom_id res chain seq x y z
N MET A 1 13.11 -12.53 21.96
CA MET A 1 13.38 -11.34 21.12
C MET A 1 14.30 -11.60 19.92
N LYS A 2 15.44 -12.31 20.05
CA LYS A 2 16.33 -12.61 18.90
C LYS A 2 15.64 -13.41 17.78
N GLN A 3 14.94 -14.49 18.13
CA GLN A 3 14.21 -15.34 17.18
C GLN A 3 13.11 -14.59 16.39
N LEU A 4 12.31 -13.76 17.08
CA LEU A 4 11.27 -12.94 16.41
C LEU A 4 11.88 -11.99 15.36
N ASN A 5 13.02 -11.37 15.67
CA ASN A 5 13.69 -10.48 14.72
C ASN A 5 14.27 -11.24 13.52
N GLN A 6 14.70 -12.50 13.69
CA GLN A 6 15.11 -13.36 12.58
C GLN A 6 13.92 -13.65 11.65
N TYR A 7 12.76 -14.02 12.20
CA TYR A 7 11.55 -14.23 11.38
C TYR A 7 11.13 -12.95 10.63
N ARG A 8 11.21 -11.78 11.25
CA ARG A 8 10.89 -10.50 10.59
C ARG A 8 11.87 -10.18 9.46
N LEU A 9 13.16 -10.43 9.67
CA LEU A 9 14.19 -10.24 8.65
C LEU A 9 14.00 -11.21 7.48
N ASP A 10 13.72 -12.47 7.75
CA ASP A 10 13.41 -13.47 6.72
C ASP A 10 12.20 -13.05 5.88
N CYS A 11 11.09 -12.62 6.51
CA CYS A 11 9.94 -12.04 5.79
C CYS A 11 10.35 -10.85 4.91
N ALA A 12 11.10 -9.90 5.47
CA ALA A 12 11.56 -8.71 4.75
C ALA A 12 12.42 -9.06 3.53
N GLN A 13 13.30 -10.07 3.64
CA GLN A 13 14.17 -10.52 2.56
C GLN A 13 13.39 -11.28 1.49
N ARG A 14 12.70 -12.36 1.86
CA ARG A 14 11.98 -13.23 0.92
C ARG A 14 10.89 -12.48 0.16
N GLN A 15 10.19 -11.55 0.81
CA GLN A 15 9.12 -10.75 0.21
C GLN A 15 9.60 -9.42 -0.38
N LYS A 16 10.90 -9.09 -0.30
CA LYS A 16 11.44 -7.75 -0.60
C LYS A 16 10.61 -6.65 0.09
N ARG A 17 10.25 -6.85 1.35
CA ARG A 17 9.36 -5.98 2.15
C ARG A 17 8.03 -5.65 1.46
N GLY A 18 7.48 -6.58 0.69
CA GLY A 18 6.21 -6.38 0.00
C GLY A 18 6.29 -5.46 -1.21
N LEU A 19 7.46 -5.32 -1.86
CA LEU A 19 7.64 -4.43 -3.02
C LEU A 19 6.64 -4.66 -4.16
N HIS A 20 6.18 -5.91 -4.33
CA HIS A 20 5.14 -6.25 -5.31
C HIS A 20 3.78 -5.59 -4.99
N PHE A 21 3.43 -5.38 -3.72
CA PHE A 21 2.23 -4.63 -3.34
C PHE A 21 2.36 -3.14 -3.70
N ILE A 22 3.53 -2.54 -3.49
CA ILE A 22 3.75 -1.12 -3.82
C ILE A 22 3.71 -0.91 -5.34
N LEU A 23 4.33 -1.81 -6.11
CA LEU A 23 4.20 -1.80 -7.57
C LEU A 23 2.75 -1.97 -8.04
N ALA A 24 1.99 -2.88 -7.42
CA ALA A 24 0.56 -3.02 -7.71
C ALA A 24 -0.21 -1.72 -7.39
N SER A 25 0.12 -1.08 -6.27
CA SER A 25 -0.48 0.18 -5.83
C SER A 25 -0.29 1.30 -6.84
N VAL A 26 0.90 1.46 -7.44
CA VAL A 26 1.14 2.43 -8.53
C VAL A 26 0.13 2.24 -9.67
N VAL A 27 -0.07 0.98 -10.12
CA VAL A 27 -1.02 0.66 -11.19
C VAL A 27 -2.46 0.99 -10.78
N ILE A 28 -2.84 0.64 -9.54
CA ILE A 28 -4.16 0.96 -8.99
C ILE A 28 -4.41 2.47 -8.94
N TRP A 29 -3.46 3.27 -8.48
CA TRP A 29 -3.59 4.73 -8.43
C TRP A 29 -3.61 5.37 -9.82
N CYS A 30 -2.88 4.83 -10.78
CA CYS A 30 -3.00 5.24 -12.18
C CYS A 30 -4.42 4.98 -12.72
N ALA A 31 -5.00 3.80 -12.44
CA ALA A 31 -6.36 3.48 -12.83
C ALA A 31 -7.39 4.41 -12.15
N MET A 32 -7.23 4.67 -10.84
CA MET A 32 -8.08 5.61 -10.10
C MET A 32 -7.98 7.04 -10.66
N THR A 33 -6.78 7.47 -11.06
CA THR A 33 -6.56 8.77 -11.71
C THR A 33 -7.32 8.84 -13.04
N ALA A 34 -7.21 7.82 -13.89
CA ALA A 34 -7.96 7.75 -15.15
C ALA A 34 -9.48 7.78 -14.93
N ILE A 35 -9.98 7.10 -13.90
CA ILE A 35 -11.40 7.15 -13.51
C ILE A 35 -11.80 8.56 -13.06
N CYS A 36 -10.97 9.25 -12.28
CA CYS A 36 -11.25 10.61 -11.82
C CYS A 36 -11.39 11.60 -13.00
N PHE A 37 -10.55 11.47 -14.03
CA PHE A 37 -10.61 12.29 -15.25
C PHE A 37 -11.73 11.91 -16.23
N SER A 38 -12.40 10.77 -16.03
CA SER A 38 -13.51 10.37 -16.90
C SER A 38 -14.71 11.33 -16.79
N GLY A 39 -15.59 11.31 -17.79
CA GLY A 39 -16.87 12.05 -17.76
C GLY A 39 -17.98 11.37 -16.96
N LEU A 40 -17.67 10.32 -16.18
CA LEU A 40 -18.68 9.53 -15.46
C LEU A 40 -19.30 10.28 -14.28
N PRO A 41 -20.54 9.93 -13.86
CA PRO A 41 -21.11 10.43 -12.61
C PRO A 41 -20.23 10.10 -11.40
N ILE A 42 -20.19 10.99 -10.40
CA ILE A 42 -19.29 10.88 -9.24
C ILE A 42 -19.45 9.55 -8.48
N LEU A 43 -20.68 9.07 -8.31
CA LEU A 43 -20.95 7.79 -7.65
C LEU A 43 -20.37 6.62 -8.47
N THR A 44 -20.49 6.65 -9.80
CA THR A 44 -19.89 5.62 -10.67
C THR A 44 -18.36 5.66 -10.60
N LYS A 45 -17.75 6.86 -10.60
CA LYS A 45 -16.31 7.02 -10.39
C LYS A 45 -15.86 6.40 -9.06
N ASN A 46 -16.58 6.71 -7.99
CA ASN A 46 -16.28 6.22 -6.65
C ASN A 46 -16.45 4.70 -6.52
N LEU A 47 -17.45 4.12 -7.20
CA LEU A 47 -17.66 2.68 -7.22
C LEU A 47 -16.50 1.98 -7.92
N PHE A 48 -16.08 2.48 -9.08
CA PHE A 48 -14.93 1.92 -9.80
C PHE A 48 -13.64 2.09 -9.01
N ALA A 49 -13.41 3.25 -8.39
CA ALA A 49 -12.27 3.48 -7.51
C ALA A 49 -12.24 2.49 -6.33
N PHE A 50 -13.40 2.21 -5.72
CA PHE A 50 -13.53 1.21 -4.65
C PHE A 50 -13.22 -0.20 -5.15
N ILE A 51 -13.73 -0.59 -6.33
CA ILE A 51 -13.44 -1.89 -6.96
C ILE A 51 -11.94 -2.04 -7.24
N CYS A 52 -11.26 -0.98 -7.71
CA CYS A 52 -9.82 -1.00 -7.93
C CYS A 52 -9.04 -1.39 -6.67
N THR A 53 -9.47 -0.96 -5.48
CA THR A 53 -8.79 -1.37 -4.22
C THR A 53 -8.85 -2.88 -3.98
N GLY A 54 -9.94 -3.55 -4.39
CA GLY A 54 -10.07 -5.01 -4.29
C GLY A 54 -9.15 -5.76 -5.25
N MET A 55 -8.69 -5.12 -6.32
CA MET A 55 -7.78 -5.70 -7.30
C MET A 55 -6.31 -5.67 -6.85
N LEU A 56 -5.99 -4.96 -5.77
CA LEU A 56 -4.61 -4.82 -5.28
C LEU A 56 -3.96 -6.18 -4.98
N LEU A 57 -4.67 -7.08 -4.30
CA LEU A 57 -4.14 -8.39 -3.91
C LEU A 57 -3.91 -9.31 -5.13
N PRO A 58 -4.89 -9.52 -6.04
CA PRO A 58 -4.64 -10.24 -7.29
C PRO A 58 -3.47 -9.67 -8.10
N LEU A 59 -3.40 -8.35 -8.25
CA LEU A 59 -2.34 -7.71 -9.03
C LEU A 59 -0.97 -7.87 -8.37
N SER A 60 -0.89 -7.71 -7.05
CA SER A 60 0.31 -7.94 -6.26
C SER A 60 0.82 -9.38 -6.40
N PHE A 61 -0.08 -10.37 -6.44
CA PHE A 61 0.27 -11.76 -6.70
C PHE A 61 0.80 -11.99 -8.12
N LEU A 62 0.29 -11.30 -9.13
CA LEU A 62 0.84 -11.37 -10.48
C LEU A 62 2.24 -10.76 -10.53
N ILE A 63 2.42 -9.59 -9.92
CA ILE A 63 3.69 -8.87 -9.89
C ILE A 63 4.75 -9.66 -9.12
N SER A 64 4.40 -10.35 -8.03
CA SER A 64 5.37 -11.15 -7.27
C SER A 64 6.02 -12.25 -8.13
N LYS A 65 5.27 -12.84 -9.07
CA LYS A 65 5.81 -13.79 -10.06
C LYS A 65 6.78 -13.11 -11.03
N ILE A 66 6.47 -11.88 -11.47
CA ILE A 66 7.32 -11.11 -12.39
C ILE A 66 8.65 -10.75 -11.73
N ILE A 67 8.64 -10.31 -10.47
CA ILE A 67 9.85 -9.89 -9.74
C ILE A 67 10.53 -11.03 -8.95
N ASN A 68 10.09 -12.27 -9.17
CA ASN A 68 10.54 -13.51 -8.52
C ASN A 68 10.65 -13.37 -6.99
N VAL A 69 9.51 -13.14 -6.35
CA VAL A 69 9.38 -12.98 -4.90
C VAL A 69 8.48 -14.07 -4.33
N ASP A 70 8.88 -14.65 -3.20
CA ASP A 70 8.02 -15.59 -2.47
C ASP A 70 6.87 -14.83 -1.80
N PHE A 71 5.70 -14.89 -2.44
CA PHE A 71 4.50 -14.20 -1.99
C PHE A 71 3.98 -14.69 -0.63
N GLN A 72 4.10 -16.00 -0.34
CA GLN A 72 3.43 -16.61 0.81
C GLN A 72 4.39 -16.86 1.97
N ASN A 73 5.68 -17.08 1.73
CA ASN A 73 6.69 -17.42 2.73
C ASN A 73 6.16 -18.42 3.79
N LYS A 74 5.66 -19.57 3.35
CA LYS A 74 4.89 -20.51 4.18
C LYS A 74 5.67 -21.06 5.38
N ASP A 75 6.99 -21.12 5.28
CA ASP A 75 7.87 -21.65 6.32
C ASP A 75 7.99 -20.69 7.52
N ASN A 76 7.62 -19.42 7.33
CA ASN A 76 7.72 -18.41 8.35
C ASN A 76 6.37 -18.21 9.07
N PRO A 77 6.31 -18.40 10.41
CA PRO A 77 5.06 -18.27 11.17
C PRO A 77 4.46 -16.86 11.13
N LEU A 78 5.26 -15.82 10.81
CA LEU A 78 4.77 -14.44 10.68
C LEU A 78 4.06 -14.16 9.36
N SER A 79 4.07 -15.07 8.39
CA SER A 79 3.37 -14.88 7.12
C SER A 79 1.85 -14.80 7.30
N ASN A 80 1.30 -15.57 8.25
CA ASN A 80 -0.11 -15.47 8.65
C ASN A 80 -0.45 -14.10 9.25
N LEU A 81 0.53 -13.46 9.90
CA LEU A 81 0.35 -12.12 10.46
C LEU A 81 0.32 -11.05 9.37
N GLY A 82 1.09 -11.20 8.30
CA GLY A 82 0.99 -10.35 7.10
C GLY A 82 -0.39 -10.44 6.43
N LEU A 83 -0.97 -11.64 6.38
CA LEU A 83 -2.35 -11.83 5.93
C LEU A 83 -3.35 -11.16 6.89
N LEU A 84 -3.20 -11.34 8.20
CA LEU A 84 -4.05 -10.69 9.20
C LEU A 84 -4.03 -9.17 9.06
N PHE A 85 -2.84 -8.58 8.87
CA PHE A 85 -2.72 -7.15 8.61
C PHE A 85 -3.48 -6.78 7.34
N SER A 86 -3.25 -7.46 6.22
CA SER A 86 -3.97 -7.19 4.97
C SER A 86 -5.50 -7.25 5.15
N LEU A 87 -6.00 -8.23 5.92
CA LEU A 87 -7.44 -8.37 6.22
C LEU A 87 -7.96 -7.28 7.16
N ASN A 88 -7.14 -6.75 8.06
CA ASN A 88 -7.50 -5.62 8.92
C ASN A 88 -7.86 -4.37 8.10
N GLN A 89 -7.33 -4.24 6.87
CA GLN A 89 -7.71 -3.14 5.98
C GLN A 89 -9.22 -3.12 5.67
N LEU A 90 -9.86 -4.29 5.61
CA LEU A 90 -11.28 -4.44 5.29
C LEU A 90 -12.18 -3.78 6.33
N LEU A 91 -11.74 -3.70 7.60
CA LEU A 91 -12.49 -3.04 8.65
C LEU A 91 -12.59 -1.52 8.39
N TYR A 92 -11.54 -0.91 7.85
CA TYR A 92 -11.57 0.51 7.50
C TYR A 92 -12.41 0.80 6.25
N LEU A 93 -12.63 -0.18 5.37
CA LEU A 93 -13.50 -0.01 4.19
C LEU A 93 -14.97 0.26 4.56
N LEU A 94 -15.39 -0.02 5.80
CA LEU A 94 -16.68 0.41 6.33
C LEU A 94 -16.83 1.94 6.29
N ILE A 95 -15.73 2.67 6.56
CA ILE A 95 -15.69 4.14 6.51
C ILE A 95 -15.83 4.60 5.04
N ALA A 96 -15.14 3.94 4.11
CA ALA A 96 -15.26 4.24 2.68
C ALA A 96 -16.69 3.99 2.17
N LYS A 97 -17.32 2.88 2.59
CA LYS A 97 -18.71 2.55 2.26
C LYS A 97 -19.69 3.61 2.79
N TRP A 98 -19.45 4.14 3.99
CA TRP A 98 -20.27 5.21 4.56
C TRP A 98 -20.07 6.56 3.86
N ILE A 99 -18.84 6.90 3.47
CA ILE A 99 -18.53 8.14 2.76
C ILE A 99 -19.08 8.13 1.33
N TYR A 100 -19.11 6.97 0.68
CA TYR A 100 -19.58 6.80 -0.70
C TYR A 100 -20.90 7.53 -1.01
N PRO A 101 -22.00 7.35 -0.24
CA PRO A 101 -23.23 8.10 -0.44
C PRO A 101 -23.28 9.44 0.32
N THR A 102 -22.51 9.59 1.41
CA THR A 102 -22.68 10.72 2.35
C THR A 102 -21.91 11.96 1.89
N ILE A 103 -20.66 11.79 1.45
CA ILE A 103 -19.80 12.88 0.95
C ILE A 103 -18.96 12.34 -0.22
N PRO A 104 -19.58 12.10 -1.40
CA PRO A 104 -18.94 11.43 -2.52
C PRO A 104 -17.61 12.08 -2.96
N GLU A 105 -17.49 13.39 -2.83
CA GLU A 105 -16.31 14.18 -3.20
C GLU A 105 -15.07 13.83 -2.34
N LYS A 106 -15.27 13.19 -1.19
CA LYS A 106 -14.20 12.83 -0.24
C LYS A 106 -13.81 11.36 -0.30
N MET A 107 -14.38 10.58 -1.22
CA MET A 107 -14.09 9.15 -1.34
C MET A 107 -12.59 8.87 -1.56
N ILE A 108 -11.96 9.54 -2.53
CA ILE A 108 -10.54 9.32 -2.85
C ILE A 108 -9.62 9.70 -1.67
N MET A 109 -9.97 10.77 -0.94
CA MET A 109 -9.29 11.18 0.29
C MET A 109 -9.32 10.08 1.35
N VAL A 110 -10.51 9.52 1.60
CA VAL A 110 -10.69 8.46 2.60
C VAL A 110 -9.94 7.20 2.20
N LEU A 111 -9.99 6.79 0.92
CA LEU A 111 -9.23 5.65 0.43
C LEU A 111 -7.71 5.85 0.60
N ALA A 112 -7.19 7.05 0.30
CA ALA A 112 -5.77 7.38 0.50
C ALA A 112 -5.36 7.36 1.98
N ILE A 113 -6.20 7.89 2.88
CA ILE A 113 -5.96 7.87 4.32
C ILE A 113 -5.92 6.42 4.84
N ILE A 114 -6.90 5.60 4.44
CA ILE A 114 -6.96 4.17 4.80
C ILE A 114 -5.69 3.46 4.33
N PHE A 115 -5.31 3.65 3.06
CA PHE A 115 -4.11 3.07 2.50
C PHE A 115 -2.87 3.44 3.30
N GLY A 116 -2.65 4.74 3.55
CA GLY A 116 -1.48 5.23 4.28
C GLY A 116 -1.41 4.68 5.70
N ALA A 117 -2.49 4.80 6.47
CA ALA A 117 -2.53 4.32 7.86
C ALA A 117 -2.31 2.79 7.94
N HIS A 118 -2.78 2.06 6.93
CA HIS A 118 -2.64 0.61 6.87
C HIS A 118 -1.18 0.13 6.71
N LEU A 119 -0.26 1.02 6.32
CA LEU A 119 1.16 0.68 6.18
C LEU A 119 1.87 0.49 7.53
N MET A 120 1.32 1.03 8.63
CA MET A 120 2.03 1.05 9.92
C MET A 120 2.31 -0.35 10.49
N PRO A 121 1.38 -1.33 10.50
CA PRO A 121 1.67 -2.69 10.91
C PRO A 121 2.79 -3.36 10.10
N PHE A 122 2.90 -3.03 8.81
CA PHE A 122 3.98 -3.54 7.94
C PHE A 122 5.34 -2.91 8.26
N SER A 123 5.38 -1.69 8.78
CA SER A 123 6.63 -1.11 9.31
C SER A 123 7.21 -1.98 10.43
N TRP A 124 6.32 -2.53 11.28
CA TRP A 124 6.71 -3.50 12.29
C TRP A 124 7.07 -4.84 11.63
N LEU A 125 6.23 -5.42 10.78
CA LEU A 125 6.52 -6.74 10.17
C LEU A 125 7.88 -6.77 9.47
N TYR A 126 8.17 -5.76 8.65
CA TYR A 126 9.35 -5.67 7.79
C TYR A 126 10.53 -4.91 8.41
N ARG A 127 10.41 -4.44 9.65
CA ARG A 127 11.39 -3.53 10.29
C ARG A 127 11.80 -2.38 9.37
N SER A 128 10.83 -1.78 8.68
CA SER A 128 11.08 -0.76 7.66
C SER A 128 10.83 0.63 8.21
N LYS A 129 11.84 1.50 8.07
CA LYS A 129 11.71 2.94 8.38
C LYS A 129 10.86 3.64 7.33
N VAL A 130 10.98 3.22 6.06
CA VAL A 130 10.22 3.78 4.95
C VAL A 130 8.71 3.59 5.19
N TYR A 131 8.28 2.37 5.51
CA TYR A 131 6.88 2.09 5.85
C TYR A 131 6.40 2.92 7.05
N PHE A 132 7.22 3.06 8.10
CA PHE A 132 6.83 3.82 9.30
C PHE A 132 6.59 5.30 8.96
N ILE A 133 7.55 5.95 8.30
CA ILE A 133 7.48 7.36 7.94
C ILE A 133 6.29 7.61 7.01
N LEU A 134 6.14 6.81 5.95
CA LEU A 134 5.06 6.98 4.98
C LEU A 134 3.68 6.66 5.56
N SER A 135 3.58 5.75 6.54
CA SER A 135 2.31 5.47 7.22
C SER A 135 1.72 6.67 7.96
N ILE A 136 2.57 7.65 8.30
CA ILE A 136 2.18 8.89 8.95
C ILE A 136 2.02 9.99 7.90
N ILE A 137 2.98 10.15 6.99
CA ILE A 137 2.96 11.23 5.99
C ILE A 137 1.74 11.09 5.05
N ILE A 138 1.45 9.89 4.56
CA ILE A 138 0.42 9.69 3.53
C ILE A 138 -0.97 10.10 4.04
N PRO A 139 -1.44 9.70 5.25
CA PRO A 139 -2.72 10.16 5.77
C PRO A 139 -2.82 11.69 5.92
N PHE A 140 -1.80 12.35 6.47
CA PHE A 140 -1.81 13.81 6.61
C PHE A 140 -1.77 14.51 5.25
N PHE A 141 -0.94 14.01 4.33
CA PHE A 141 -0.88 14.50 2.96
C PHE A 141 -2.23 14.36 2.26
N ALA A 142 -2.85 13.19 2.31
CA ALA A 142 -4.15 12.91 1.72
C ALA A 142 -5.25 13.80 2.32
N LEU A 143 -5.23 14.03 3.64
CA LEU A 143 -6.15 14.93 4.30
C LEU A 143 -5.98 16.38 3.81
N ILE A 144 -4.75 16.90 3.79
CA ILE A 144 -4.48 18.27 3.33
C ILE A 144 -4.88 18.43 1.87
N ILE A 145 -4.44 17.55 0.98
CA ILE A 145 -4.76 17.67 -0.44
C ILE A 145 -6.26 17.44 -0.69
N GLY A 146 -6.85 16.43 -0.06
CA GLY A 146 -8.27 16.10 -0.23
C GLY A 146 -9.25 17.13 0.35
N LEU A 147 -8.81 17.97 1.29
CA LEU A 147 -9.60 19.11 1.78
C LEU A 147 -9.54 20.32 0.84
N ASN A 148 -8.42 20.53 0.16
CA ASN A 148 -8.14 21.76 -0.59
C ASN A 148 -8.25 21.62 -2.11
N PHE A 149 -8.20 20.41 -2.65
CA PHE A 149 -8.13 20.15 -4.09
C PHE A 149 -9.13 19.07 -4.55
N ASP A 150 -9.32 19.00 -5.86
CA ASP A 150 -10.19 18.02 -6.52
C ASP A 150 -9.66 16.57 -6.37
N PRO A 151 -10.53 15.54 -6.30
CA PRO A 151 -10.12 14.13 -6.26
C PRO A 151 -9.15 13.69 -7.37
N ALA A 152 -9.22 14.30 -8.56
CA ALA A 152 -8.28 14.04 -9.65
C ALA A 152 -6.84 14.49 -9.31
N ILE A 153 -6.70 15.65 -8.65
CA ILE A 153 -5.40 16.16 -8.20
C ILE A 153 -4.84 15.23 -7.12
N LEU A 154 -5.67 14.82 -6.16
CA LEU A 154 -5.25 13.89 -5.11
C LEU A 154 -4.82 12.53 -5.68
N SER A 155 -5.62 11.93 -6.56
CA SER A 155 -5.29 10.61 -7.15
C SER A 155 -3.98 10.66 -7.96
N MET A 156 -3.77 11.70 -8.75
CA MET A 156 -2.49 11.92 -9.45
C MET A 156 -1.33 12.11 -8.49
N SER A 157 -1.55 12.86 -7.40
CA SER A 157 -0.53 13.08 -6.38
C SER A 157 -0.15 11.77 -5.68
N MET A 158 -1.12 10.89 -5.44
CA MET A 158 -0.88 9.56 -4.88
C MET A 158 -0.06 8.67 -5.82
N VAL A 159 -0.21 8.77 -7.15
CA VAL A 159 0.71 8.08 -8.08
C VAL A 159 2.16 8.50 -7.83
N GLY A 160 2.41 9.80 -7.68
CA GLY A 160 3.74 10.33 -7.34
C GLY A 160 4.26 9.79 -6.00
N VAL A 161 3.41 9.79 -4.98
CA VAL A 161 3.73 9.23 -3.65
C VAL A 161 4.10 7.74 -3.73
N GLU A 162 3.34 6.94 -4.48
CA GLU A 162 3.62 5.50 -4.63
C GLU A 162 4.92 5.23 -5.40
N ILE A 163 5.24 6.05 -6.41
CA ILE A 163 6.53 5.95 -7.11
C ILE A 163 7.67 6.29 -6.15
N ILE A 164 7.54 7.35 -5.35
CA ILE A 164 8.53 7.70 -4.32
C ILE A 164 8.66 6.56 -3.31
N PHE A 165 7.55 5.99 -2.85
CA PHE A 165 7.55 4.85 -1.94
C PHE A 165 8.30 3.67 -2.55
N PHE A 166 8.00 3.29 -3.79
CA PHE A 166 8.69 2.22 -4.50
C PHE A 166 10.20 2.46 -4.56
N VAL A 167 10.64 3.67 -4.89
CA VAL A 167 12.07 4.03 -4.96
C VAL A 167 12.73 3.94 -3.58
N LEU A 168 12.15 4.55 -2.55
CA LEU A 168 12.68 4.53 -1.19
C LEU A 168 12.78 3.11 -0.63
N LEU A 169 11.73 2.30 -0.83
CA LEU A 169 11.70 0.92 -0.39
C LEU A 169 12.70 0.05 -1.15
N SER A 170 12.89 0.30 -2.45
CA SER A 170 13.92 -0.36 -3.25
C SER A 170 15.33 -0.06 -2.73
N ILE A 171 15.61 1.19 -2.34
CA ILE A 171 16.88 1.58 -1.71
C ILE A 171 17.05 0.87 -0.36
N GLU A 172 16.02 0.85 0.49
CA GLU A 172 16.06 0.16 1.80
C GLU A 172 16.26 -1.36 1.65
N ASN A 173 15.73 -1.97 0.59
CA ASN A 173 15.96 -3.38 0.25
C ASN A 173 17.38 -3.66 -0.21
N ARG A 174 17.99 -2.76 -1.00
CA ARG A 174 19.41 -2.90 -1.39
C ARG A 174 20.34 -2.89 -0.18
N GLY A 175 20.11 -1.96 0.76
CA GLY A 175 20.90 -1.89 2.01
C GLY A 175 20.72 -3.10 2.93
N LEU A 176 19.57 -3.77 2.89
CA LEU A 176 19.37 -5.03 3.62
C LEU A 176 20.22 -6.16 3.03
N ASN A 177 20.25 -6.26 1.69
CA ASN A 177 20.99 -7.30 1.00
C ASN A 177 22.50 -7.16 1.16
N SER A 178 23.03 -5.92 1.17
CA SER A 178 24.46 -5.70 1.41
C SER A 178 24.89 -6.14 2.80
N LEU A 179 24.10 -5.81 3.84
CA LEU A 179 24.39 -6.22 5.21
C LEU A 179 24.47 -7.73 5.35
N ILE A 180 23.62 -8.49 4.67
CA ILE A 180 23.62 -9.96 4.74
C ILE A 180 24.81 -10.56 3.98
N ALA A 181 25.16 -9.97 2.83
CA ALA A 181 26.30 -10.41 2.04
C ALA A 181 27.62 -10.26 2.81
N ASP A 182 27.73 -9.27 3.70
CA ASP A 182 28.91 -9.07 4.55
C ASP A 182 29.01 -10.10 5.72
N TYR A 183 27.94 -10.85 6.02
CA TYR A 183 27.89 -11.85 7.10
C TYR A 183 27.99 -13.31 6.63
N ASN A 184 27.96 -13.56 5.31
CA ASN A 184 28.07 -14.89 4.69
C ASN A 184 29.39 -15.03 3.94
#